data_AF-A0A6B2CJT9-F1
#
_entry.id   AF-A0A6B2CJT9-F1
#
_cell.length_a   1.000
_cell.length_b   1.000
_cell.length_c   1.000
_cell.angle_alpha   90.00
_cell.angle_beta   90.00
_cell.angle_gamma   90.00
#
_symmetry.space_group_name_H-M   'P 1'
#
loop_
_entity.id
_entity.type
_entity.pdbx_description
1 polymer ?
#
loop_
_entity_poly.entity_id
_entity_poly.type
_entity_poly.pdbx_seq_one_letter_code
_entity_poly.pdbx_strand_id
1 'polypeptide(L)'
;IKRGEAVGIGEVGRPHWDVGSDVVKLCNEVIEYALTVAKDLGAVVHLHLERAGEATVKSIVEIVDKVGVRDRGKVILHHASPGMVKPGVENGLTPSVPIGRHGEFEEAIRQSRLIVVESDYIDDPRRPGAVIPPWRILSRVNQLLQLGVVNEDDITSIMVDRIEELYGVKYS
;
A
#
# COMPACT_ATOMS: atom_id res chain seq x y z
N ILE A 1 19.07 1.56 -2.56
CA ILE A 1 18.96 0.09 -2.41
C ILE A 1 20.33 -0.58 -2.40
N LYS A 2 21.04 -0.72 -3.54
CA LYS A 2 22.38 -1.40 -3.56
C LYS A 2 23.40 -0.81 -2.57
N ARG A 3 23.36 0.50 -2.31
CA ARG A 3 24.23 1.19 -1.32
C ARG A 3 23.72 1.12 0.13
N GLY A 4 22.60 0.44 0.40
CA GLY A 4 21.96 0.42 1.72
C GLY A 4 21.13 1.66 2.08
N GLU A 5 21.12 2.69 1.22
CA GLU A 5 20.46 3.98 1.50
C GLU A 5 18.93 4.00 1.26
N ALA A 6 18.36 2.92 0.72
CA ALA A 6 16.92 2.83 0.49
C ALA A 6 16.44 1.39 0.58
N VAL A 7 15.22 1.18 1.07
CA VAL A 7 14.61 -0.12 1.34
C VAL A 7 13.62 -0.59 0.26
N GLY A 8 13.33 0.26 -0.74
CA GLY A 8 12.38 -0.04 -1.81
C GLY A 8 12.40 1.01 -2.91
N ILE A 9 11.51 0.82 -3.89
CA ILE A 9 11.24 1.74 -5.00
C ILE A 9 9.86 2.35 -4.78
N GLY A 10 9.75 3.67 -4.91
CA GLY A 10 8.47 4.34 -4.83
C GLY A 10 8.60 5.86 -4.71
N GLU A 11 7.50 6.59 -4.80
CA GLU A 11 6.22 6.14 -5.38
C GLU A 11 6.26 6.24 -6.91
N VAL A 12 5.73 5.23 -7.60
CA VAL A 12 5.51 5.25 -9.05
C VAL A 12 4.11 4.76 -9.36
N GLY A 13 3.50 5.26 -10.43
CA GLY A 13 2.27 4.66 -10.94
C GLY A 13 1.37 5.61 -11.70
N ARG A 14 0.06 5.54 -11.42
CA ARG A 14 -1.03 6.18 -12.18
C ARG A 14 -1.74 7.24 -11.32
N PRO A 15 -2.04 8.43 -11.87
CA PRO A 15 -2.66 9.50 -11.11
C PRO A 15 -4.09 9.15 -10.64
N HIS A 16 -4.56 9.82 -9.60
CA HIS A 16 -5.93 9.70 -9.09
C HIS A 16 -6.99 10.47 -9.90
N TRP A 17 -6.62 11.12 -11.01
CA TRP A 17 -7.53 11.87 -11.87
C TRP A 17 -7.47 11.35 -13.30
N ASP A 18 -8.53 11.61 -14.06
CA ASP A 18 -8.63 11.16 -15.44
C ASP A 18 -7.52 11.75 -16.30
N VAL A 19 -6.83 10.86 -17.02
CA VAL A 19 -5.80 11.20 -17.99
C VAL A 19 -6.01 10.40 -19.26
N GLY A 20 -5.49 10.91 -20.38
CA GLY A 20 -5.58 10.22 -21.67
C GLY A 20 -4.88 8.85 -21.66
N SER A 21 -5.30 7.96 -22.55
CA SER A 21 -4.76 6.59 -22.67
C SER A 21 -3.24 6.55 -22.85
N ASP A 22 -2.67 7.54 -23.54
CA ASP A 22 -1.22 7.61 -23.77
C ASP A 22 -0.45 7.86 -22.46
N VAL A 23 -1.02 8.65 -21.54
CA VAL A 23 -0.45 8.89 -20.21
C VAL A 23 -0.55 7.62 -19.36
N VAL A 24 -1.70 6.94 -19.38
CA VAL A 24 -1.87 5.66 -18.68
C VAL A 24 -0.87 4.63 -19.17
N LYS A 25 -0.67 4.54 -20.50
CA LYS A 25 0.32 3.64 -21.10
C LYS A 25 1.74 3.95 -20.63
N LEU A 26 2.13 5.23 -20.65
CA LEU A 26 3.43 5.66 -20.14
C LEU A 26 3.61 5.33 -18.66
N CYS A 27 2.59 5.57 -17.82
CA CYS A 27 2.60 5.17 -16.42
C CYS A 27 2.81 3.65 -16.26
N ASN A 28 2.14 2.83 -17.08
CA ASN A 28 2.30 1.38 -17.05
C ASN A 28 3.71 0.94 -17.47
N GLU A 29 4.33 1.60 -18.46
CA GLU A 29 5.73 1.35 -18.84
C GLU A 29 6.71 1.67 -17.69
N VAL A 30 6.45 2.74 -16.94
CA VAL A 30 7.23 3.10 -15.74
C VAL A 30 7.03 2.08 -14.61
N ILE A 31 5.80 1.63 -14.37
CA ILE A 31 5.50 0.57 -13.39
C ILE A 31 6.23 -0.72 -13.78
N GLU A 32 6.15 -1.13 -15.04
CA GLU A 32 6.82 -2.34 -15.56
C GLU A 32 8.33 -2.27 -15.36
N TYR A 33 8.95 -1.12 -15.66
CA TYR A 33 10.37 -0.89 -15.41
C TYR A 33 10.72 -0.97 -13.92
N ALA A 34 9.96 -0.29 -13.06
CA ALA A 34 10.18 -0.30 -11.61
C ALA A 34 10.07 -1.72 -11.02
N LEU A 35 9.05 -2.48 -11.42
CA LEU A 35 8.86 -3.87 -11.00
C LEU A 35 10.00 -4.77 -11.51
N THR A 36 10.48 -4.55 -12.73
CA THR A 36 11.63 -5.28 -13.28
C THR A 36 12.88 -5.06 -12.45
N VAL A 37 13.20 -3.79 -12.15
CA VAL A 37 14.36 -3.44 -11.32
C VAL A 37 14.20 -3.98 -9.89
N ALA A 38 13.01 -3.87 -9.31
CA ALA A 38 12.74 -4.34 -7.96
C ALA A 38 12.86 -5.87 -7.85
N LYS A 39 12.37 -6.61 -8.85
CA LYS A 39 12.50 -8.07 -8.94
C LYS A 39 13.97 -8.48 -8.88
N ASP A 40 14.84 -7.83 -9.64
CA ASP A 40 16.28 -8.15 -9.68
C ASP A 40 17.00 -7.82 -8.36
N LEU A 41 16.47 -6.87 -7.61
CA LEU A 41 17.00 -6.45 -6.31
C LEU A 41 16.34 -7.16 -5.12
N GLY A 42 15.27 -7.91 -5.35
CA GLY A 42 14.40 -8.41 -4.27
C GLY A 42 13.81 -7.29 -3.42
N ALA A 43 13.57 -6.11 -3.99
CA ALA A 43 13.11 -4.91 -3.28
C ALA A 43 11.59 -4.75 -3.28
N VAL A 44 11.08 -4.03 -2.29
CA VAL A 44 9.68 -3.60 -2.21
C VAL A 44 9.39 -2.49 -3.22
N VAL A 45 8.18 -2.46 -3.80
CA VAL A 45 7.68 -1.39 -4.67
C VAL A 45 6.38 -0.83 -4.13
N HIS A 46 6.33 0.50 -3.95
CA HIS A 46 5.10 1.23 -3.64
C HIS A 46 4.49 1.79 -4.93
N LEU A 47 3.28 1.33 -5.24
CA LEU A 47 2.53 1.75 -6.42
C LEU A 47 1.44 2.76 -6.05
N HIS A 48 1.55 3.98 -6.60
CA HIS A 48 0.51 4.99 -6.57
C HIS A 48 -0.53 4.68 -7.66
N LEU A 49 -1.82 4.53 -7.34
CA LEU A 49 -2.82 4.01 -8.28
C LEU A 49 -4.15 4.75 -8.21
N GLU A 50 -4.95 4.72 -9.27
CA GLU A 50 -6.23 5.45 -9.40
C GLU A 50 -7.37 5.00 -8.47
N ARG A 51 -7.14 3.99 -7.61
CA ARG A 51 -8.08 3.50 -6.57
C ARG A 51 -9.45 3.00 -7.07
N ALA A 52 -9.56 2.54 -8.32
CA ALA A 52 -10.79 2.04 -8.93
C ALA A 52 -11.16 0.59 -8.54
N GLY A 53 -10.84 0.17 -7.31
CA GLY A 53 -11.20 -1.14 -6.77
C GLY A 53 -10.53 -2.31 -7.51
N GLU A 54 -11.30 -3.37 -7.76
CA GLU A 54 -10.82 -4.60 -8.41
C GLU A 54 -10.25 -4.35 -9.81
N ALA A 55 -10.76 -3.38 -10.56
CA ALA A 55 -10.26 -3.06 -11.91
C ALA A 55 -8.80 -2.59 -11.86
N THR A 56 -8.47 -1.70 -10.91
CA THR A 56 -7.09 -1.28 -10.66
C THR A 56 -6.21 -2.48 -10.31
N VAL A 57 -6.65 -3.34 -9.40
CA VAL A 57 -5.90 -4.53 -8.98
C VAL A 57 -5.62 -5.46 -10.15
N LYS A 58 -6.64 -5.82 -10.94
CA LYS A 58 -6.50 -6.69 -12.12
C LYS A 58 -5.45 -6.16 -13.11
N SER A 59 -5.53 -4.87 -13.42
CA SER A 59 -4.55 -4.26 -14.33
C SER A 59 -3.11 -4.28 -13.80
N ILE A 60 -2.91 -4.22 -12.47
CA ILE A 60 -1.58 -4.37 -11.87
C ILE A 60 -1.11 -5.82 -11.89
N VAL A 61 -2.00 -6.77 -11.62
CA VAL A 61 -1.70 -8.21 -11.71
C VAL A 61 -1.20 -8.56 -13.11
N GLU A 62 -1.81 -8.03 -14.17
CA GLU A 62 -1.34 -8.23 -15.55
C GLU A 62 0.11 -7.76 -15.76
N ILE A 63 0.49 -6.62 -15.19
CA ILE A 63 1.87 -6.10 -15.28
C ILE A 63 2.83 -6.96 -14.44
N VAL A 64 2.42 -7.33 -13.22
CA VAL A 64 3.19 -8.20 -12.31
C VAL A 64 3.47 -9.56 -12.97
N ASP A 65 2.46 -10.14 -13.62
CA ASP A 65 2.55 -11.38 -14.38
C ASP A 65 3.50 -11.25 -15.57
N LYS A 66 3.36 -10.17 -16.35
CA LYS A 66 4.21 -9.87 -17.50
C LYS A 66 5.69 -9.74 -17.11
N VAL A 67 5.98 -9.08 -15.99
CA VAL A 67 7.35 -8.92 -15.45
C VAL A 67 7.90 -10.23 -14.86
N GLY A 68 7.02 -11.14 -14.46
CA GLY A 68 7.38 -12.40 -13.80
C GLY A 68 7.84 -12.22 -12.37
N VAL A 69 7.19 -11.31 -11.62
CA VAL A 69 7.47 -11.12 -10.18
C VAL A 69 6.97 -12.34 -9.40
N ARG A 70 7.88 -13.06 -8.73
CA ARG A 70 7.55 -14.26 -7.95
C ARG A 70 7.02 -13.91 -6.56
N ASP A 71 7.68 -12.98 -5.89
CA ASP A 71 7.31 -12.51 -4.56
C ASP A 71 6.38 -11.30 -4.68
N ARG A 72 5.10 -11.58 -4.93
CA ARG A 72 4.09 -10.54 -5.16
C ARG A 72 3.81 -9.69 -3.91
N GLY A 73 4.11 -10.20 -2.72
CA GLY A 73 3.90 -9.48 -1.46
C GLY A 73 4.75 -8.21 -1.33
N LYS A 74 5.81 -8.10 -2.15
CA LYS A 74 6.64 -6.90 -2.29
C LYS A 74 6.03 -5.81 -3.16
N VAL A 75 4.89 -6.06 -3.80
CA VAL A 75 4.15 -5.06 -4.58
C VAL A 75 3.06 -4.48 -3.69
N ILE A 76 3.29 -3.25 -3.24
CA ILE A 76 2.41 -2.53 -2.34
C ILE A 76 1.46 -1.67 -3.15
N LEU A 77 0.16 -1.83 -2.89
CA LEU A 77 -0.87 -0.93 -3.36
C LEU A 77 -0.91 0.25 -2.38
N HIS A 78 -0.09 1.27 -2.64
CA HIS A 78 -0.04 2.49 -1.83
C HIS A 78 -1.40 3.16 -1.88
N HIS A 79 -1.85 3.66 -0.73
CA HIS A 79 -3.14 4.33 -0.62
C HIS A 79 -4.27 3.49 -1.22
N ALA A 80 -4.37 2.22 -0.81
CA ALA A 80 -5.41 1.31 -1.27
C ALA A 80 -6.80 1.74 -0.76
N SER A 81 -7.80 1.67 -1.64
CA SER A 81 -9.21 1.80 -1.23
C SER A 81 -9.75 0.46 -0.71
N PRO A 82 -10.82 0.44 0.10
CA PRO A 82 -11.35 -0.81 0.64
C PRO A 82 -11.70 -1.85 -0.44
N GLY A 83 -12.20 -1.40 -1.61
CA GLY A 83 -12.51 -2.26 -2.74
C GLY A 83 -11.29 -2.91 -3.42
N MET A 84 -10.06 -2.47 -3.09
CA MET A 84 -8.83 -3.08 -3.58
C MET A 84 -8.28 -4.14 -2.63
N VAL A 85 -8.73 -4.18 -1.37
CA VAL A 85 -8.10 -4.98 -0.30
C VAL A 85 -8.23 -6.47 -0.59
N LYS A 86 -9.47 -6.98 -0.70
CA LYS A 86 -9.71 -8.40 -0.95
C LYS A 86 -9.08 -8.86 -2.29
N PRO A 87 -9.31 -8.17 -3.43
CA PRO A 87 -8.67 -8.55 -4.69
C PRO A 87 -7.14 -8.50 -4.62
N GLY A 88 -6.56 -7.50 -3.95
CA GLY A 88 -5.12 -7.37 -3.79
C GLY A 88 -4.52 -8.56 -3.05
N VAL A 89 -5.10 -8.88 -1.89
CA VAL A 89 -4.69 -10.02 -1.06
C VAL A 89 -4.86 -11.35 -1.79
N GLU A 90 -5.99 -11.57 -2.46
CA GLU A 90 -6.25 -12.81 -3.21
C GLU A 90 -5.27 -13.02 -4.38
N ASN A 91 -4.68 -11.93 -4.90
CA ASN A 91 -3.65 -11.96 -5.93
C ASN A 91 -2.22 -11.86 -5.36
N GLY A 92 -2.05 -11.95 -4.04
CA GLY A 92 -0.76 -11.94 -3.35
C GLY A 92 -0.07 -10.57 -3.31
N LEU A 93 -0.78 -9.47 -3.60
CA LEU A 93 -0.29 -8.11 -3.45
C LEU A 93 -0.54 -7.61 -2.01
N THR A 94 0.18 -6.59 -1.57
CA THR A 94 0.03 -6.02 -0.21
C THR A 94 -0.72 -4.69 -0.25
N PRO A 95 -1.98 -4.61 0.22
CA PRO A 95 -2.66 -3.33 0.36
C PRO A 95 -2.07 -2.51 1.52
N SER A 96 -1.72 -1.25 1.25
CA SER A 96 -1.39 -0.26 2.28
C SER A 96 -2.55 0.70 2.43
N VAL A 97 -3.19 0.70 3.61
CA VAL A 97 -4.49 1.38 3.81
C VAL A 97 -4.31 2.64 4.67
N PRO A 98 -4.80 3.80 4.21
CA PRO A 98 -4.73 5.03 4.97
C PRO A 98 -5.70 5.02 6.15
N ILE A 99 -5.17 5.08 7.38
CA ILE A 99 -6.01 5.01 8.60
C ILE A 99 -6.76 6.31 8.92
N GLY A 100 -6.34 7.42 8.31
CA GLY A 100 -6.93 8.75 8.51
C GLY A 100 -8.19 9.02 7.70
N ARG A 101 -8.50 8.18 6.69
CA ARG A 101 -9.67 8.36 5.84
C ARG A 101 -10.90 7.77 6.50
N HIS A 102 -11.94 8.59 6.65
CA HIS A 102 -13.12 8.25 7.43
C HIS A 102 -13.79 6.96 6.93
N GLY A 103 -13.77 5.91 7.76
CA GLY A 103 -14.42 4.62 7.52
C GLY A 103 -13.68 3.68 6.56
N GLU A 104 -12.63 4.12 5.88
CA GLU A 104 -11.93 3.28 4.91
C GLU A 104 -11.14 2.15 5.57
N PHE A 105 -10.46 2.44 6.69
CA PHE A 105 -9.74 1.39 7.42
C PHE A 105 -10.69 0.32 7.97
N GLU A 106 -11.80 0.74 8.57
CA GLU A 106 -12.81 -0.19 9.11
C GLU A 106 -13.44 -1.05 8.03
N GLU A 107 -13.68 -0.51 6.83
CA GLU A 107 -14.16 -1.30 5.71
C GLU A 107 -13.08 -2.23 5.17
N ALA A 108 -11.83 -1.77 5.07
CA ALA A 108 -10.70 -2.58 4.63
C ALA A 108 -10.49 -3.84 5.50
N ILE A 109 -10.48 -3.70 6.83
CA ILE A 109 -10.29 -4.83 7.74
C ILE A 109 -11.44 -5.85 7.74
N ARG A 110 -12.63 -5.45 7.28
CA ARG A 110 -13.75 -6.39 7.02
C ARG A 110 -13.49 -7.23 5.78
N GLN A 111 -12.78 -6.70 4.80
CA GLN A 111 -12.39 -7.41 3.58
C GLN A 111 -11.21 -8.35 3.83
N SER A 112 -10.17 -7.88 4.52
CA SER A 112 -9.03 -8.69 4.96
C SER A 112 -8.20 -7.95 6.02
N ARG A 113 -7.62 -8.70 6.95
CA ARG A 113 -6.59 -8.20 7.90
C ARG A 113 -5.17 -8.36 7.37
N LEU A 114 -5.01 -8.93 6.17
CA LEU A 114 -3.72 -9.08 5.50
C LEU A 114 -3.30 -7.76 4.81
N ILE A 115 -3.20 -6.68 5.58
CA ILE A 115 -2.92 -5.31 5.12
C ILE A 115 -1.83 -4.66 5.96
N VAL A 116 -1.24 -3.58 5.46
CA VAL A 116 -0.44 -2.65 6.27
C VAL A 116 -1.15 -1.30 6.39
N VAL A 117 -0.74 -0.48 7.36
CA VAL A 117 -1.33 0.83 7.64
C VAL A 117 -0.37 1.95 7.29
N GLU A 118 -0.91 3.02 6.71
CA GLU A 118 -0.18 4.24 6.43
C GLU A 118 -0.94 5.50 6.90
N SER A 119 -0.20 6.61 6.97
CA SER A 119 -0.76 7.94 7.20
C SER A 119 -1.07 8.70 5.91
N ASP A 120 -0.29 8.44 4.85
CA ASP A 120 -0.18 9.28 3.65
C ASP A 120 0.05 10.77 3.99
N TYR A 121 0.82 11.04 5.06
CA TYR A 121 1.00 12.39 5.57
C TYR A 121 1.77 13.28 4.58
N ILE A 122 1.09 14.31 4.08
CA ILE A 122 1.68 15.34 3.23
C ILE A 122 2.15 16.47 4.14
N ASP A 123 3.47 16.67 4.20
CA ASP A 123 4.10 17.80 4.90
C ASP A 123 3.98 19.10 4.08
N ASP A 124 2.74 19.47 3.71
CA ASP A 124 2.40 20.73 3.04
C ASP A 124 1.66 21.66 4.01
N PRO A 125 2.30 22.75 4.48
CA PRO A 125 1.70 23.73 5.39
C PRO A 125 0.39 24.33 4.88
N ARG A 126 0.12 24.26 3.56
CA ARG A 126 -1.11 24.79 2.93
C ARG A 126 -2.30 23.83 3.07
N ARG A 127 -2.09 22.60 3.52
CA ARG A 127 -3.14 21.56 3.66
C ARG A 127 -3.17 20.96 5.08
N PRO A 128 -3.27 21.77 6.14
CA PRO A 128 -3.28 21.25 7.51
C PRO A 128 -4.50 20.35 7.73
N GLY A 129 -4.27 19.14 8.26
CA GLY A 129 -5.34 18.19 8.62
C GLY A 129 -5.96 17.42 7.45
N ALA A 130 -5.42 17.52 6.23
CA ALA A 130 -5.90 16.71 5.10
C ALA A 130 -5.70 15.19 5.30
N VAL A 131 -4.75 14.83 6.14
CA VAL A 131 -4.31 13.46 6.45
C VAL A 131 -3.86 13.38 7.91
N ILE A 132 -4.02 12.20 8.53
CA ILE A 132 -3.61 11.99 9.91
C ILE A 132 -2.08 11.92 9.97
N PRO A 133 -1.39 12.72 10.81
CA PRO A 133 0.05 12.59 10.90
C PRO A 133 0.46 11.25 11.54
N PRO A 134 1.68 10.73 11.27
CA PRO A 134 2.13 9.44 11.77
C PRO A 134 2.01 9.29 13.29
N TRP A 135 2.35 10.33 14.05
CA TRP A 135 2.27 10.33 15.53
C TRP A 135 0.84 10.29 16.08
N ARG A 136 -0.19 10.44 15.24
CA ARG A 136 -1.61 10.32 15.60
C ARG A 136 -2.22 8.98 15.22
N ILE A 137 -1.50 8.11 14.50
CA ILE A 137 -1.96 6.75 14.16
C ILE A 137 -2.31 5.98 15.44
N LEU A 138 -1.45 6.03 16.47
CA LEU A 138 -1.71 5.33 17.74
C LEU A 138 -2.99 5.81 18.44
N SER A 139 -3.30 7.12 18.38
CA SER A 139 -4.56 7.64 18.95
C SER A 139 -5.78 7.04 18.24
N ARG A 140 -5.70 6.87 16.91
CA ARG A 140 -6.76 6.26 16.12
C ARG A 140 -6.88 4.76 16.39
N VAL A 141 -5.76 4.06 16.50
CA VAL A 141 -5.73 2.63 16.86
C VAL A 141 -6.35 2.39 18.24
N ASN A 142 -5.99 3.19 19.24
CA ASN A 142 -6.57 3.09 20.59
C ASN A 142 -8.09 3.29 20.59
N GLN A 143 -8.59 4.21 19.77
CA GLN A 143 -10.04 4.39 19.60
C GLN A 143 -10.69 3.12 19.02
N LEU A 144 -10.09 2.50 18.00
CA LEU A 144 -10.63 1.30 17.37
C LEU A 144 -10.60 0.08 18.31
N LEU A 145 -9.56 -0.03 19.15
CA LEU A 145 -9.49 -1.02 20.23
C LEU A 145 -10.61 -0.82 21.26
N GLN A 146 -10.83 0.41 21.73
CA GLN A 146 -11.90 0.74 22.67
C GLN A 146 -13.30 0.46 22.12
N LEU A 147 -13.49 0.66 20.81
CA LEU A 147 -14.74 0.36 20.11
C LEU A 147 -14.90 -1.13 19.78
N GLY A 148 -13.89 -1.97 20.05
CA GLY A 148 -13.92 -3.40 19.73
C GLY A 148 -13.90 -3.69 18.22
N VAL A 149 -13.44 -2.74 17.41
CA VAL A 149 -13.35 -2.89 15.95
C VAL A 149 -12.16 -3.77 15.56
N VAL A 150 -11.09 -3.71 16.36
CA VAL A 150 -9.86 -4.52 16.27
C VAL A 150 -9.48 -4.97 17.68
N ASN A 151 -8.66 -6.01 17.78
CA ASN A 151 -8.02 -6.44 19.02
C ASN A 151 -6.49 -6.23 18.95
N GLU A 152 -5.77 -6.54 20.03
CA GLU A 152 -4.32 -6.34 20.10
C GLU A 152 -3.55 -7.22 19.10
N ASP A 153 -4.01 -8.44 18.85
CA ASP A 153 -3.41 -9.37 17.88
C ASP A 153 -3.55 -8.84 16.45
N ASP A 154 -4.73 -8.29 16.11
CA ASP A 154 -4.99 -7.64 14.82
C ASP A 154 -4.01 -6.50 14.58
N ILE A 155 -3.83 -5.65 15.60
CA ILE A 155 -2.93 -4.49 15.53
C ILE A 155 -1.46 -4.92 15.41
N THR A 156 -1.05 -5.91 16.19
CA THR A 156 0.30 -6.46 16.15
C THR A 156 0.59 -7.04 14.76
N SER A 157 -0.34 -7.84 14.22
CA SER A 157 -0.19 -8.41 12.88
C SER A 157 -0.09 -7.34 11.79
N ILE A 158 -0.99 -6.34 11.81
CA ILE A 158 -1.08 -5.30 10.77
C ILE A 158 0.10 -4.33 10.82
N MET A 159 0.54 -3.92 12.01
CA MET A 159 1.48 -2.82 12.19
C MET A 159 2.92 -3.25 12.49
N VAL A 160 3.12 -4.49 13.00
CA VAL A 160 4.44 -5.00 13.36
C VAL A 160 4.81 -6.17 12.46
N ASP A 161 4.13 -7.31 12.59
CA ASP A 161 4.56 -8.57 11.96
C ASP A 161 4.67 -8.44 10.44
N ARG A 162 3.68 -7.80 9.79
CA ARG A 162 3.71 -7.58 8.34
C ARG A 162 4.77 -6.62 7.89
N ILE A 163 5.07 -5.59 8.68
CA ILE A 163 6.14 -4.64 8.34
C ILE A 163 7.49 -5.34 8.45
N GLU A 164 7.67 -6.16 9.48
CA GLU A 164 8.86 -7.00 9.65
C GLU A 164 9.04 -7.96 8.48
N GLU A 165 7.99 -8.68 8.08
CA GLU A 165 7.99 -9.59 6.93
C GLU A 165 8.30 -8.85 5.62
N LEU A 166 7.60 -7.75 5.35
CA LEU A 166 7.68 -6.98 4.11
C LEU A 166 9.07 -6.38 3.89
N TYR A 167 9.69 -5.83 4.94
CA TYR A 167 10.98 -5.15 4.84
C TYR A 167 12.15 -6.01 5.34
N GLY A 168 11.91 -7.21 5.85
CA GLY A 168 12.94 -8.09 6.40
C GLY A 168 13.65 -7.48 7.61
N VAL A 169 12.92 -6.76 8.45
CA VAL A 169 13.43 -6.09 9.67
C VAL A 169 12.87 -6.74 10.92
N LYS A 170 13.49 -6.49 12.07
CA LYS A 170 12.97 -6.88 13.39
C LYS A 170 12.96 -5.68 14.32
N TYR A 171 11.81 -5.40 14.92
CA TYR A 171 11.63 -4.39 15.95
C TYR A 171 11.59 -5.10 17.30
N SER A 172 12.51 -4.73 18.19
CA SER A 172 12.65 -5.26 19.55
C SER A 172 11.96 -4.39 20.59
#